data_AF-A0A6B3EMW7-F1
#
_entry.id   AF-A0A6B3EMW7-F1
#
_cell.length_a   1.000
_cell.length_b   1.000
_cell.length_c   1.000
_cell.angle_alpha   90.00
_cell.angle_beta   90.00
_cell.angle_gamma   90.00
#
_symmetry.space_group_name_H-M   'P 1'
#
loop_
_entity.id
_entity.type
_entity.pdbx_description
1 polymer ?
#
loop_
_entity_poly.entity_id
_entity_poly.type
_entity_poly.pdbx_seq_one_letter_code
_entity_poly.pdbx_strand_id
1 'polypeptide(L)'
;GFLLALVIGTPLGLLVSRVRFVRAAIGPILSGLQSLPSVAWVPPAVLWLGLNSSMMYAVILLGAVPSIANGLVSGVDQVPPLYLRAGR
;
A
#
# COMPACT_ATOMS: atom_id res chain seq x y z
N GLY A 1 -10.98 1.55 -9.43
CA GLY A 1 -9.60 1.23 -9.03
C GLY A 1 -9.15 2.11 -7.88
N PHE A 2 -8.91 3.40 -8.13
CA PHE A 2 -8.29 4.32 -7.15
C PHE A 2 -9.04 4.45 -5.82
N LEU A 3 -10.37 4.64 -5.82
CA LEU A 3 -11.14 4.71 -4.57
C LEU A 3 -10.99 3.44 -3.71
N LEU A 4 -11.02 2.26 -4.33
CA LEU A 4 -10.76 1.00 -3.62
C LEU A 4 -9.32 0.94 -3.10
N ALA A 5 -8.35 1.41 -3.88
CA ALA A 5 -6.96 1.48 -3.45
C ALA A 5 -6.77 2.41 -2.25
N LEU A 6 -7.50 3.52 -2.17
CA LEU A 6 -7.52 4.39 -0.99
C LEU A 6 -8.14 3.69 0.22
N VAL A 7 -9.34 3.11 0.05
CA VAL A 7 -10.05 2.42 1.13
C VAL A 7 -9.23 1.26 1.72
N ILE A 8 -8.37 0.61 0.91
CA ILE A 8 -7.49 -0.48 1.37
C ILE A 8 -6.14 0.06 1.86
N GLY A 9 -5.48 0.94 1.09
CA GLY A 9 -4.13 1.42 1.36
C GLY A 9 -4.04 2.33 2.57
N THR A 10 -5.08 3.14 2.82
CA THR A 10 -5.12 4.03 3.99
C THR A 10 -5.12 3.27 5.32
N PRO A 11 -6.06 2.34 5.61
CA PRO A 11 -6.01 1.59 6.87
C PRO A 11 -4.74 0.76 7.01
N LEU A 12 -4.22 0.21 5.90
CA LEU A 12 -2.98 -0.56 5.89
C LEU A 12 -1.77 0.32 6.27
N GLY A 13 -1.66 1.51 5.67
CA GLY A 13 -0.63 2.51 6.03
C GLY A 13 -0.77 3.04 7.46
N LEU A 14 -1.99 3.20 7.97
CA LEU A 14 -2.23 3.58 9.37
C LEU A 14 -1.76 2.47 10.32
N LEU A 15 -2.09 1.20 10.05
CA LEU A 15 -1.66 0.07 10.87
C LEU A 15 -0.13 -0.07 10.88
N VAL A 16 0.49 0.04 9.72
CA VAL A 16 1.96 0.00 9.55
C VAL A 16 2.64 1.17 10.26
N SER A 17 2.04 2.37 10.24
CA SER A 17 2.63 3.52 10.92
C SER A 17 2.54 3.42 12.44
N ARG A 18 1.47 2.81 12.98
CA ARG A 18 1.19 2.73 14.43
C ARG A 18 1.85 1.54 15.14
N VAL A 19 1.93 0.37 14.49
CA VAL A 19 2.39 -0.87 15.14
C VAL A 19 3.77 -1.27 14.63
N ARG A 20 4.81 -1.15 15.47
CA ARG A 20 6.20 -1.46 15.10
C ARG A 20 6.39 -2.89 14.59
N PHE A 21 5.66 -3.86 15.15
CA PHE A 21 5.68 -5.26 14.69
C PHE A 21 5.11 -5.40 13.26
N VAL A 22 3.96 -4.76 13.01
CA VAL A 22 3.34 -4.74 11.67
C VAL A 22 4.25 -4.06 10.67
N ARG A 23 4.93 -2.97 11.06
CA ARG A 23 5.92 -2.31 10.22
C ARG A 23 7.09 -3.22 9.84
N ALA A 24 7.62 -3.99 10.79
CA ALA A 24 8.72 -4.91 10.53
C ALA A 24 8.32 -6.06 9.60
N ALA A 25 7.09 -6.57 9.71
CA ALA A 25 6.60 -7.67 8.88
C ALA A 25 6.11 -7.21 7.49
N ILE A 26 5.32 -6.14 7.42
CA ILE A 26 4.64 -5.68 6.21
C ILE A 26 5.49 -4.68 5.42
N GLY A 27 6.34 -3.89 6.07
CA GLY A 27 7.19 -2.89 5.42
C GLY A 27 8.03 -3.47 4.27
N PRO A 28 8.79 -4.56 4.48
CA PRO A 28 9.55 -5.21 3.42
C PRO A 28 8.69 -5.69 2.25
N ILE A 29 7.48 -6.19 2.53
CA ILE A 29 6.53 -6.65 1.50
C ILE A 29 6.05 -5.47 0.66
N LEU A 30 5.63 -4.36 1.29
CA LEU A 30 5.18 -3.17 0.58
C LEU A 30 6.29 -2.58 -0.30
N SER A 31 7.51 -2.51 0.21
CA SER A 31 8.67 -2.07 -0.56
C SER A 31 9.02 -3.01 -1.71
N GLY A 32 8.92 -4.33 -1.50
CA GLY A 32 9.14 -5.33 -2.55
C GLY A 32 8.05 -5.32 -3.63
N LEU A 33 6.80 -5.01 -3.27
CA LEU A 33 5.72 -4.81 -4.24
C LEU A 33 5.89 -3.52 -5.04
N GLN A 34 6.48 -2.47 -4.45
CA GLN A 34 6.75 -1.20 -5.13
C GLN A 34 7.98 -1.22 -6.03
N SER A 35 8.98 -2.06 -5.75
CA SER A 35 10.16 -2.16 -6.62
C SER A 35 9.82 -2.73 -7.99
N LEU A 36 8.74 -3.49 -8.08
CA LEU A 36 8.18 -3.99 -9.32
C LEU A 36 7.27 -2.92 -9.94
N PRO A 37 7.46 -2.56 -11.23
CA PRO A 37 6.53 -1.68 -11.91
C PRO A 37 5.16 -2.35 -11.98
N SER A 38 4.07 -1.57 -11.95
CA SER A 38 2.71 -2.14 -11.96
C SER A 38 2.47 -3.06 -13.16
N VAL A 39 3.12 -2.79 -14.29
CA VAL A 39 3.05 -3.62 -15.52
C VAL A 39 3.61 -5.03 -15.33
N ALA A 40 4.56 -5.24 -14.39
CA ALA A 40 5.12 -6.57 -14.12
C ALA A 40 4.08 -7.56 -13.56
N TRP A 41 2.97 -7.06 -13.01
CA TRP A 41 1.89 -7.88 -12.47
C TRP A 41 0.87 -8.32 -13.53
N VAL A 42 0.93 -7.76 -14.74
CA VAL A 42 -0.04 -8.06 -15.80
C VAL A 42 0.01 -9.55 -16.20
N PRO A 43 1.17 -10.18 -16.49
CA PRO A 43 1.18 -11.57 -16.93
C PRO A 43 0.62 -12.55 -15.87
N PRO A 44 1.03 -12.50 -14.59
CA PRO A 44 0.41 -13.33 -13.54
C PRO A 44 -1.08 -13.08 -13.38
N ALA A 45 -1.52 -11.82 -13.45
CA ALA A 45 -2.93 -11.47 -13.31
C ALA A 45 -3.76 -12.01 -14.48
N VAL A 46 -3.23 -11.99 -15.71
CA VAL A 46 -3.88 -12.59 -16.87
C VAL A 46 -3.98 -14.12 -16.72
N LEU A 47 -2.93 -14.78 -16.22
CA LEU A 47 -2.94 -16.23 -16.02
C LEU A 47 -3.95 -16.67 -14.96
N TRP A 48 -4.10 -15.92 -13.87
CA TRP A 48 -5.02 -16.27 -12.78
C TRP A 48 -6.45 -15.80 -12.99
N LEU A 49 -6.64 -14.58 -13.51
CA LEU A 49 -7.94 -13.93 -13.56
C LEU A 49 -8.51 -13.88 -14.98
N GLY A 50 -7.70 -14.17 -16.01
CA GLY A 50 -8.08 -14.03 -17.40
C GLY A 50 -8.07 -12.57 -17.90
N LEU A 51 -8.42 -12.38 -19.17
CA LEU A 51 -8.54 -11.06 -19.79
C LEU A 51 -9.92 -10.44 -19.48
N ASN A 52 -10.07 -9.90 -18.27
CA ASN A 52 -11.30 -9.23 -17.84
C ASN A 52 -11.03 -7.99 -16.97
N SER A 53 -12.11 -7.30 -16.60
CA SER A 53 -12.05 -6.10 -15.76
C SER A 53 -11.43 -6.37 -14.37
N SER A 54 -11.62 -7.59 -13.83
CA SER A 54 -11.06 -8.00 -12.53
C SER A 54 -9.54 -8.06 -12.56
N MET A 55 -8.95 -8.56 -13.64
CA MET A 55 -7.50 -8.53 -13.87
C MET A 55 -6.96 -7.09 -13.88
N MET A 56 -7.65 -6.19 -14.59
CA MET A 56 -7.32 -4.77 -14.62
C MET A 56 -7.35 -4.14 -13.22
N TYR A 57 -8.40 -4.44 -12.44
CA TYR A 57 -8.50 -3.95 -11.07
C TYR A 57 -7.42 -4.52 -10.15
N ALA A 58 -7.07 -5.80 -10.26
CA ALA A 58 -6.02 -6.43 -9.47
C ALA A 58 -4.66 -5.77 -9.69
N VAL A 59 -4.29 -5.53 -10.95
CA VAL A 59 -3.03 -4.86 -11.31
C VAL A 59 -2.99 -3.42 -10.76
N ILE A 60 -4.09 -2.68 -10.90
CA ILE A 60 -4.19 -1.31 -10.35
C ILE A 60 -4.05 -1.33 -8.82
N LEU A 61 -4.73 -2.25 -8.13
CA LEU A 61 -4.67 -2.35 -6.67
C LEU A 61 -3.28 -2.73 -6.19
N LEU A 62 -2.63 -3.70 -6.84
CA LEU A 62 -1.28 -4.15 -6.48
C LEU A 62 -0.23 -3.03 -6.60
N GLY A 63 -0.37 -2.11 -7.57
CA GLY A 63 0.52 -0.96 -7.68
C GLY A 63 0.15 0.20 -6.75
N ALA A 64 -1.14 0.52 -6.64
CA ALA A 64 -1.60 1.70 -5.93
C ALA A 64 -1.65 1.52 -4.40
N VAL A 65 -2.03 0.35 -3.89
CA VAL A 65 -2.18 0.12 -2.44
C VAL A 65 -0.85 0.28 -1.70
N PRO A 66 0.28 -0.32 -2.13
CA PRO A 66 1.56 -0.11 -1.48
C PRO A 66 2.02 1.35 -1.56
N SER A 67 1.79 2.01 -2.69
CA SER A 67 2.10 3.44 -2.92
C SER A 67 1.40 4.35 -1.92
N ILE A 68 0.10 4.14 -1.72
CA ILE A 68 -0.71 4.89 -0.73
C ILE A 68 -0.24 4.57 0.69
N ALA A 69 -0.03 3.30 1.01
CA ALA A 69 0.38 2.88 2.36
C ALA A 69 1.75 3.47 2.74
N ASN A 70 2.76 3.37 1.87
CA ASN A 70 4.09 3.91 2.13
C ASN A 70 4.08 5.44 2.16
N GLY A 71 3.34 6.11 1.26
CA GLY A 71 3.18 7.57 1.30
C GLY A 71 2.58 8.04 2.62
N LEU A 72 1.59 7.30 3.16
CA LEU A 72 1.00 7.61 4.45
C LEU A 72 1.97 7.38 5.61
N VAL A 73 2.72 6.27 5.59
CA VAL A 73 3.75 5.98 6.59
C VAL A 73 4.81 7.08 6.61
N SER A 74 5.34 7.46 5.44
CA SER A 74 6.30 8.56 5.31
C SER A 74 5.71 9.92 5.73
N GLY A 75 4.42 10.16 5.49
CA GLY A 75 3.74 11.37 5.95
C GLY A 75 3.61 11.42 7.46
N VAL A 76 3.26 10.31 8.10
CA VAL A 76 3.17 10.20 9.57
C VAL A 76 4.55 10.36 10.21
N ASP A 77 5.58 9.75 9.63
CA ASP A 77 6.95 9.81 10.15
C ASP A 77 7.56 11.22 10.07
N GLN A 78 7.07 12.08 9.17
CA GLN A 78 7.47 13.49 9.05
C GLN A 78 6.83 14.41 10.11
N VAL A 79 5.80 13.95 10.82
CA VAL A 79 5.14 14.77 11.85
C VAL A 79 6.04 14.87 13.09
N PRO A 80 6.42 16.08 13.53
CA PRO A 80 7.25 16.24 14.72
C PRO A 80 6.59 15.57 15.94
N PRO A 81 7.35 14.82 16.76
CA PRO A 81 6.81 14.03 17.87
C PRO A 81 6.10 14.88 18.93
N LEU A 82 6.33 16.19 18.96
CA LEU A 82 5.64 17.15 19.83
C LEU A 82 4.13 17.25 19.51
N TYR A 83 3.75 17.21 18.24
CA TYR A 83 2.33 17.28 17.83
C TYR A 83 1.57 15.98 18.12
N LEU A 84 2.26 14.83 18.04
CA LEU A 84 1.68 13.54 18.43
C LEU A 84 1.41 13.43 19.94
N ARG A 85 2.10 14.23 20.77
CA ARG A 85 1.88 14.29 22.22
C ARG A 85 0.79 15.27 22.62
N ALA A 86 0.57 16.33 21.84
CA ALA A 86 -0.50 17.29 22.08
C ALA A 86 -1.90 16.77 21.69
N GLY A 87 -1.97 15.77 20.80
CA GLY A 87 -3.21 15.10 20.40
C GLY A 87 -3.53 13.80 21.14
N ARG A 88 -2.78 13.47 22.20
CA ARG A 88 -3.12 12.41 23.17
C ARG A 88 -3.92 13.03 24.32
#